data_AF-A0AAW4FEJ7-F1
#
_entry.id   AF-A0AAW4FEJ7-F1
#
_cell.length_a   1.000
_cell.length_b   1.000
_cell.length_c   1.000
_cell.angle_alpha   90.00
_cell.angle_beta   90.00
_cell.angle_gamma   90.00
#
_symmetry.space_group_name_H-M   'P 1'
#
loop_
_entity.id
_entity.type
_entity.pdbx_description
1 polymer ?
#
loop_
_entity_poly.entity_id
_entity_poly.type
_entity_poly.pdbx_seq_one_letter_code
_entity_poly.pdbx_strand_id
1 'polypeptide(L)'
;MLMSVQKENNVAGNAVSETHSGDSVYASLFEKINLNPVSALSALDIWQDPQAMSEASADERLTAGMQVFMECLAKAGAPVEKLDKALIDHHIAELDYQISRQLDAVLHHPEFQKVESLWRGVKSLVDKTDFRRNVKIELLDLSKDDLRQDFEDAPEIIQSGLYLQTYVAEYDTPGGEPIAALISAWEFDASAQDVALLKNISRVAASAHMPFIGSVGPAFFRKDTMEEVAAIKDIGNHFERAEYIKWNAFRETDDARYIGLVMPRVLGRLPYGPDTVPVRSFNYVEEVKGPDHHKYLWTNASFAFAANMVRSFVTNGWCVQIRGPQAGGAVQDLPIHLYDLGTGNQVKIPSEVMIPETREFEFANLGFIPLSYYKNRDYACFFSANSTQKPA
;
A
#
# COMPACT_ATOMS: atom_id res chain seq x y z
N MET A 1 -65.31 -13.21 -20.57
CA MET A 1 -65.16 -14.62 -20.97
C MET A 1 -63.68 -14.92 -21.08
N LEU A 2 -63.19 -15.81 -20.19
CA LEU A 2 -62.04 -16.72 -20.31
C LEU A 2 -60.64 -16.10 -20.56
N MET A 3 -59.56 -16.47 -19.86
CA MET A 3 -59.33 -17.25 -18.64
C MET A 3 -57.84 -17.08 -18.29
N SER A 4 -57.54 -17.00 -17.00
CA SER A 4 -56.20 -17.06 -16.40
C SER A 4 -55.59 -18.46 -16.50
N VAL A 5 -54.26 -18.56 -16.68
CA VAL A 5 -53.49 -19.75 -16.31
C VAL A 5 -52.22 -19.30 -15.57
N GLN A 6 -52.25 -19.42 -14.25
CA GLN A 6 -51.07 -19.44 -13.40
C GLN A 6 -50.32 -20.77 -13.62
N LYS A 7 -49.00 -20.71 -13.78
CA LYS A 7 -48.11 -21.85 -13.57
C LYS A 7 -47.31 -21.56 -12.30
N GLU A 8 -47.74 -22.16 -11.21
CA GLU A 8 -46.89 -22.42 -10.04
C GLU A 8 -45.79 -23.40 -10.46
N ASN A 9 -44.54 -23.07 -10.17
CA ASN A 9 -43.48 -24.06 -10.02
C ASN A 9 -42.87 -23.84 -8.64
N ASN A 10 -43.33 -24.68 -7.71
CA ASN A 10 -42.74 -24.90 -6.39
C ASN A 10 -41.27 -25.29 -6.54
N VAL A 11 -40.35 -24.46 -6.01
CA VAL A 11 -39.05 -24.93 -5.57
C VAL A 11 -39.13 -25.07 -4.06
N ALA A 12 -39.31 -26.32 -3.63
CA ALA A 12 -39.34 -26.71 -2.25
C ALA A 12 -37.98 -26.40 -1.59
N GLY A 13 -37.94 -25.36 -0.76
CA GLY A 13 -36.90 -25.20 0.25
C GLY A 13 -37.18 -26.21 1.36
N ASN A 14 -36.31 -27.19 1.51
CA ASN A 14 -36.34 -28.13 2.63
C ASN A 14 -36.09 -27.37 3.94
N ALA A 15 -37.16 -26.89 4.58
CA ALA A 15 -37.17 -26.64 6.00
C ALA A 15 -37.13 -28.00 6.70
N VAL A 16 -35.97 -28.36 7.24
CA VAL A 16 -35.83 -29.55 8.08
C VAL A 16 -36.55 -29.26 9.40
N SER A 17 -37.83 -29.61 9.45
CA SER A 17 -38.60 -29.71 10.69
C SER A 17 -38.17 -30.98 11.41
N GLU A 18 -37.12 -30.90 12.24
CA GLU A 18 -36.90 -31.91 13.28
C GLU A 18 -37.50 -31.40 14.60
N THR A 19 -38.75 -31.81 14.84
CA THR A 19 -39.38 -31.76 16.16
C THR A 19 -38.69 -32.79 17.07
N HIS A 20 -37.72 -32.34 17.87
CA HIS A 20 -37.24 -33.13 19.01
C HIS A 20 -38.04 -32.75 20.26
N SER A 21 -38.99 -33.61 20.62
CA SER A 21 -39.77 -33.58 21.85
C SER A 21 -38.95 -34.15 23.02
N GLY A 22 -38.79 -33.37 24.09
CA GLY A 22 -38.27 -33.79 25.40
C GLY A 22 -36.77 -33.58 25.58
N ASP A 23 -36.41 -32.75 26.56
CA ASP A 23 -35.03 -32.53 27.08
C ASP A 23 -33.95 -32.16 26.05
N SER A 24 -34.21 -31.18 25.17
CA SER A 24 -33.10 -30.57 24.45
C SER A 24 -32.30 -29.69 25.41
N VAL A 25 -30.98 -29.92 25.47
CA VAL A 25 -30.02 -29.11 26.26
C VAL A 25 -30.24 -27.60 26.01
N TYR A 26 -30.63 -27.27 24.78
CA TYR A 26 -31.03 -25.94 24.32
C TYR A 26 -32.17 -25.33 25.15
N ALA A 27 -33.28 -26.04 25.35
CA ALA A 27 -34.40 -25.52 26.16
C ALA A 27 -34.01 -25.33 27.64
N SER A 28 -33.19 -26.23 28.21
CA SER A 28 -32.74 -26.13 29.60
C SER A 28 -31.78 -24.95 29.85
N LEU A 29 -31.02 -24.55 28.83
CA LEU A 29 -30.12 -23.40 28.88
C LEU A 29 -30.90 -22.09 28.84
N PHE A 30 -31.93 -21.98 27.99
CA PHE A 30 -32.80 -20.80 27.90
C PHE A 30 -33.59 -20.55 29.19
N GLU A 31 -34.09 -21.62 29.84
CA GLU A 31 -34.74 -21.52 31.16
C GLU A 31 -33.78 -21.01 32.25
N LYS A 32 -32.51 -21.44 32.26
CA LYS A 32 -31.51 -20.99 33.24
C LYS A 32 -31.10 -19.52 33.07
N ILE A 33 -31.28 -18.96 31.87
CA ILE A 33 -30.88 -17.60 31.51
C ILE A 33 -32.10 -16.64 31.47
N ASN A 34 -33.30 -17.13 31.81
CA ASN A 34 -34.55 -16.35 31.83
C ASN A 34 -34.95 -15.80 30.44
N LEU A 35 -34.69 -16.55 29.37
CA LEU A 35 -35.03 -16.17 27.99
C LEU A 35 -35.99 -17.18 27.37
N ASN A 36 -36.81 -16.73 26.43
CA ASN A 36 -37.75 -17.61 25.74
C ASN A 36 -37.10 -18.22 24.50
N PRO A 37 -37.14 -19.56 24.31
CA PRO A 37 -36.60 -20.18 23.11
C PRO A 37 -37.42 -19.76 21.88
N VAL A 38 -36.76 -19.17 20.89
CA VAL A 38 -37.39 -18.77 19.62
C VAL A 38 -37.76 -20.01 18.80
N SER A 39 -38.97 -20.02 18.25
CA SER A 39 -39.59 -21.21 17.61
C SER A 39 -39.20 -21.46 16.15
N ALA A 40 -38.58 -20.49 15.47
CA ALA A 40 -38.07 -20.65 14.11
C ALA A 40 -36.91 -19.68 13.87
N LEU A 41 -35.84 -20.18 13.25
CA LEU A 41 -34.62 -19.42 12.96
C LEU A 41 -34.64 -18.84 11.55
N SER A 42 -34.18 -17.60 11.43
CA SER A 42 -33.78 -16.99 10.17
C SER A 42 -32.48 -17.62 9.65
N ALA A 43 -32.32 -17.74 8.33
CA ALA A 43 -31.06 -18.19 7.72
C ALA A 43 -29.89 -17.30 8.18
N LEU A 44 -28.70 -17.88 8.36
CA LEU A 44 -27.49 -17.16 8.77
C LEU A 44 -27.19 -15.93 7.90
N ASP A 45 -27.62 -15.95 6.64
CA ASP A 45 -27.48 -14.84 5.68
C ASP A 45 -28.17 -13.55 6.15
N ILE A 46 -29.24 -13.65 6.94
CA ILE A 46 -29.97 -12.49 7.48
C ILE A 46 -29.12 -11.72 8.50
N TRP A 47 -28.16 -12.39 9.14
CA TRP A 47 -27.25 -11.80 10.13
C TRP A 47 -26.00 -11.16 9.51
N GLN A 48 -25.83 -11.23 8.18
CA GLN A 48 -24.75 -10.53 7.47
C GLN A 48 -25.03 -9.02 7.36
N ASP A 49 -26.29 -8.60 7.48
CA ASP A 49 -26.69 -7.19 7.44
C ASP A 49 -26.58 -6.55 8.84
N PRO A 50 -25.72 -5.52 9.03
CA PRO A 50 -25.60 -4.79 10.29
C PRO A 50 -26.92 -4.18 10.77
N GLN A 51 -27.81 -3.81 9.85
CA GLN A 51 -29.09 -3.19 10.18
C GLN A 51 -30.09 -4.23 10.71
N ALA A 52 -30.21 -5.37 10.05
CA ALA A 52 -30.99 -6.52 10.54
C ALA A 52 -30.48 -7.02 11.91
N MET A 53 -29.15 -7.05 12.09
CA MET A 53 -28.53 -7.33 13.39
C MET A 53 -28.93 -6.33 14.46
N SER A 54 -29.08 -5.03 14.15
CA SER A 54 -29.48 -4.00 15.11
C SER A 54 -30.96 -4.07 15.48
N GLU A 55 -31.82 -4.46 14.54
CA GLU A 55 -33.28 -4.50 14.71
C GLU A 55 -33.77 -5.79 15.39
N ALA A 56 -32.99 -6.88 15.33
CA ALA A 56 -33.33 -8.15 15.97
C ALA A 56 -33.31 -8.08 17.50
N SER A 57 -34.23 -8.81 18.14
CA SER A 57 -34.32 -8.92 19.61
C SER A 57 -33.11 -9.65 20.22
N ALA A 58 -32.86 -9.45 21.51
CA ALA A 58 -31.77 -10.13 22.22
C ALA A 58 -31.95 -11.66 22.20
N ASP A 59 -33.20 -12.13 22.27
CA ASP A 59 -33.56 -13.55 22.26
C ASP A 59 -33.20 -14.20 20.92
N GLU A 60 -33.53 -13.55 19.80
CA GLU A 60 -33.21 -14.03 18.45
C GLU A 60 -31.69 -14.11 18.20
N ARG A 61 -30.93 -13.09 18.64
CA ARG A 61 -29.47 -13.08 18.54
C ARG A 61 -28.83 -14.22 19.34
N LEU A 62 -29.35 -14.46 20.55
CA LEU A 62 -28.81 -15.48 21.44
C LEU A 62 -29.16 -16.89 20.96
N THR A 63 -30.37 -17.09 20.43
CA THR A 63 -30.80 -18.31 19.74
C THR A 63 -29.89 -18.64 18.55
N ALA A 64 -29.64 -17.67 17.67
CA ALA A 64 -28.74 -17.85 16.53
C ALA A 64 -27.31 -18.17 16.98
N GLY A 65 -26.78 -17.43 17.96
CA GLY A 65 -25.43 -17.66 18.50
C GLY A 65 -25.26 -19.04 19.14
N MET A 66 -26.24 -19.50 19.92
CA MET A 66 -26.21 -20.83 20.53
C MET A 66 -26.26 -21.95 19.49
N GLN A 67 -27.02 -21.79 18.41
CA GLN A 67 -27.03 -22.79 17.35
C GLN A 67 -25.67 -22.92 16.67
N VAL A 68 -25.08 -21.80 16.24
CA VAL A 68 -23.74 -21.80 15.62
C VAL A 68 -22.72 -22.43 16.56
N PHE A 69 -22.79 -22.11 17.85
CA PHE A 69 -21.92 -22.71 18.84
C PHE A 69 -22.10 -24.23 18.94
N MET A 70 -23.33 -24.73 18.98
CA MET A 70 -23.61 -26.17 18.99
C MET A 70 -23.12 -26.87 17.71
N GLU A 71 -23.23 -26.23 16.54
CA GLU A 71 -22.67 -26.75 15.28
C GLU A 71 -21.14 -26.80 15.30
N CYS A 72 -20.48 -25.77 15.86
CA CYS A 72 -19.03 -25.76 16.06
C CYS A 72 -18.57 -26.90 16.99
N LEU A 73 -19.30 -27.13 18.09
CA LEU A 73 -19.03 -28.24 19.01
C LEU A 73 -19.22 -29.60 18.34
N ALA A 74 -20.29 -29.76 17.55
CA ALA A 74 -20.55 -30.99 16.81
C ALA A 74 -19.43 -31.30 15.80
N LYS A 75 -18.90 -30.27 15.12
CA LYS A 75 -17.76 -30.41 14.19
C LYS A 75 -16.44 -30.73 14.89
N ALA A 76 -16.22 -30.20 16.10
CA ALA A 76 -14.99 -30.44 16.86
C ALA A 76 -14.87 -31.88 17.38
N GLY A 77 -16.00 -32.58 17.57
CA GLY A 77 -16.03 -34.02 17.91
C GLY A 77 -15.47 -34.37 19.30
N ALA A 78 -15.13 -33.38 20.12
CA ALA A 78 -14.60 -33.57 21.46
C ALA A 78 -15.72 -33.58 22.52
N PRO A 79 -15.68 -34.47 23.52
CA PRO A 79 -16.64 -34.46 24.62
C PRO A 79 -16.45 -33.19 25.46
N VAL A 80 -17.49 -32.36 25.51
CA VAL A 80 -17.50 -31.12 26.30
C VAL A 80 -18.01 -31.43 27.71
N GLU A 81 -17.12 -31.41 28.69
CA GLU A 81 -17.50 -31.63 30.10
C GLU A 81 -18.18 -30.40 30.73
N LYS A 82 -17.83 -29.19 30.27
CA LYS A 82 -18.37 -27.93 30.79
C LYS A 82 -18.36 -26.81 29.77
N LEU A 83 -19.47 -26.07 29.72
CA LEU A 83 -19.62 -24.88 28.89
C LEU A 83 -19.05 -23.67 29.64
N ASP A 84 -17.74 -23.48 29.52
CA ASP A 84 -17.02 -22.37 30.17
C ASP A 84 -16.70 -21.26 29.18
N LYS A 85 -16.55 -20.03 29.70
CA LYS A 85 -16.15 -18.86 28.90
C LYS A 85 -14.91 -19.13 28.05
N ALA A 86 -13.95 -19.89 28.58
CA ALA A 86 -12.73 -20.26 27.88
C ALA A 86 -12.98 -21.08 26.60
N LEU A 87 -14.04 -21.91 26.56
CA LEU A 87 -14.40 -22.70 25.38
C LEU A 87 -14.96 -21.79 24.27
N ILE A 88 -15.79 -20.82 24.66
CA ILE A 88 -16.32 -19.80 23.73
C ILE A 88 -15.17 -18.95 23.20
N ASP A 89 -14.31 -18.44 24.09
CA ASP A 89 -13.13 -17.65 23.71
C ASP A 89 -12.19 -18.43 22.77
N HIS A 90 -12.03 -19.74 22.97
CA HIS A 90 -11.24 -20.61 22.08
C HIS A 90 -11.84 -20.71 20.68
N HIS A 91 -13.15 -20.93 20.56
CA HIS A 91 -13.81 -20.99 19.25
C HIS A 91 -13.82 -19.63 18.54
N ILE A 92 -13.98 -18.53 19.27
CA ILE A 92 -13.82 -17.18 18.71
C ILE A 92 -12.40 -16.99 18.20
N ALA A 93 -11.38 -17.38 18.98
CA ALA A 93 -9.98 -17.27 18.55
C ALA A 93 -9.68 -18.10 17.29
N GLU A 94 -10.28 -19.28 17.14
CA GLU A 94 -10.15 -20.11 15.94
C GLU A 94 -10.82 -19.45 14.72
N LEU A 95 -12.00 -18.84 14.90
CA LEU A 95 -12.66 -18.08 13.84
C LEU A 95 -11.84 -16.85 13.45
N ASP A 96 -11.36 -16.08 14.43
CA ASP A 96 -10.49 -14.92 14.21
C ASP A 96 -9.22 -15.33 13.46
N TYR A 97 -8.64 -16.48 13.77
CA TYR A 97 -7.48 -17.03 13.05
C TYR A 97 -7.82 -17.38 11.60
N GLN A 98 -8.96 -18.02 11.34
CA GLN A 98 -9.41 -18.35 9.98
C GLN A 98 -9.68 -17.08 9.15
N ILE A 99 -10.35 -16.10 9.74
CA ILE A 99 -10.61 -14.80 9.09
C ILE A 99 -9.29 -14.06 8.83
N SER A 100 -8.38 -14.05 9.80
CA SER A 100 -7.06 -13.41 9.67
C SER A 100 -6.27 -13.99 8.50
N ARG A 101 -6.21 -15.33 8.36
CA ARG A 101 -5.52 -15.98 7.24
C ARG A 101 -6.14 -15.65 5.89
N GLN A 102 -7.47 -15.60 5.82
CA GLN A 102 -8.15 -15.24 4.59
C GLN A 102 -7.91 -13.77 4.24
N LEU A 103 -7.90 -12.88 5.24
CA LEU A 103 -7.63 -11.47 5.06
C LEU A 103 -6.17 -11.22 4.65
N ASP A 104 -5.21 -11.93 5.25
CA ASP A 104 -3.79 -11.90 4.84
C ASP A 104 -3.63 -12.27 3.36
N ALA A 105 -4.32 -13.31 2.89
CA ALA A 105 -4.29 -13.70 1.48
C ALA A 105 -4.81 -12.60 0.55
N VAL A 106 -5.80 -11.81 0.98
CA VAL A 106 -6.33 -10.67 0.22
C VAL A 106 -5.39 -9.47 0.29
N LEU A 107 -4.93 -9.10 1.49
CA LEU A 107 -4.09 -7.92 1.71
C LEU A 107 -2.68 -8.09 1.15
N HIS A 108 -2.14 -9.31 1.15
CA HIS A 108 -0.83 -9.62 0.58
C HIS A 108 -0.90 -9.98 -0.91
N HIS A 109 -2.08 -9.91 -1.54
CA HIS A 109 -2.18 -10.12 -2.98
C HIS A 109 -1.46 -8.98 -3.74
N PRO A 110 -0.58 -9.28 -4.72
CA PRO A 110 0.24 -8.27 -5.39
C PRO A 110 -0.55 -7.11 -6.01
N GLU A 111 -1.72 -7.41 -6.61
CA GLU A 111 -2.57 -6.38 -7.21
C GLU A 111 -3.20 -5.46 -6.16
N PHE A 112 -3.61 -6.02 -5.02
CA PHE A 112 -4.18 -5.23 -3.94
C PHE A 112 -3.10 -4.34 -3.31
N GLN A 113 -1.93 -4.90 -3.01
CA GLN A 113 -0.80 -4.14 -2.47
C GLN A 113 -0.34 -3.02 -3.42
N LYS A 114 -0.39 -3.23 -4.74
CA LYS A 114 -0.07 -2.19 -5.72
C LYS A 114 -1.01 -0.99 -5.61
N VAL A 115 -2.32 -1.24 -5.49
CA VAL A 115 -3.32 -0.17 -5.32
C VAL A 115 -3.22 0.45 -3.93
N GLU A 116 -3.07 -0.36 -2.88
CA GLU A 116 -2.96 0.11 -1.50
C GLU A 116 -1.72 0.99 -1.31
N SER A 117 -0.56 0.57 -1.82
CA SER A 117 0.70 1.34 -1.72
C SER A 117 0.63 2.68 -2.45
N LEU A 118 0.00 2.72 -3.63
CA LEU A 118 -0.23 3.95 -4.39
C LEU A 118 -1.06 4.94 -3.57
N TRP A 119 -2.25 4.52 -3.13
CA TRP A 119 -3.16 5.40 -2.41
C TRP A 119 -2.65 5.79 -1.03
N ARG A 120 -1.92 4.91 -0.33
CA ARG A 120 -1.28 5.27 0.93
C ARG A 120 -0.11 6.23 0.75
N GLY A 121 0.63 6.12 -0.35
CA GLY A 121 1.64 7.11 -0.74
C GLY A 121 1.04 8.49 -0.97
N VAL A 122 -0.03 8.55 -1.78
CA VAL A 122 -0.79 9.79 -2.00
C VAL A 122 -1.34 10.34 -0.68
N LYS A 123 -1.95 9.49 0.15
CA LYS A 123 -2.48 9.90 1.45
C LYS A 123 -1.40 10.46 2.36
N SER A 124 -0.22 9.83 2.42
CA SER A 124 0.93 10.32 3.19
C SER A 124 1.41 11.70 2.71
N LEU A 125 1.44 11.93 1.40
CA LEU A 125 1.78 13.24 0.83
C LEU A 125 0.72 14.30 1.20
N VAL A 126 -0.56 13.97 1.05
CA VAL A 126 -1.69 14.85 1.38
C VAL A 126 -1.69 15.21 2.87
N ASP A 127 -1.50 14.23 3.76
CA ASP A 127 -1.50 14.45 5.21
C ASP A 127 -0.32 15.31 5.69
N LYS A 128 0.81 15.25 4.97
CA LYS A 128 2.01 16.06 5.25
C LYS A 128 1.97 17.45 4.58
N THR A 129 0.93 17.77 3.82
CA THR A 129 0.81 19.01 3.07
C THR A 129 -0.15 19.99 3.76
N ASP A 130 0.33 21.20 4.08
CA ASP A 130 -0.53 22.30 4.51
C ASP A 130 -1.08 23.08 3.30
N PHE A 131 -2.28 22.68 2.84
CA PHE A 131 -2.94 23.32 1.69
C PHE A 131 -3.33 24.79 1.92
N ARG A 132 -3.25 25.32 3.14
CA ARG A 132 -3.50 26.76 3.41
C ARG A 132 -2.35 27.65 2.96
N ARG A 133 -1.21 27.06 2.59
CA ARG A 133 0.05 27.74 2.27
C ARG A 133 0.35 27.76 0.77
N ASN A 134 -0.69 27.92 -0.06
CA ASN A 134 -0.61 27.99 -1.52
C ASN A 134 0.04 26.76 -2.18
N VAL A 135 -0.32 25.57 -1.71
CA VAL A 135 0.09 24.31 -2.33
C VAL A 135 -1.15 23.65 -2.93
N LYS A 136 -1.02 23.18 -4.17
CA LYS A 136 -2.02 22.36 -4.85
C LYS A 136 -1.37 21.04 -5.27
N ILE A 137 -2.16 19.97 -5.20
CA ILE A 137 -1.77 18.65 -5.65
C ILE A 137 -2.84 18.20 -6.62
N GLU A 138 -2.43 17.93 -7.86
CA GLU A 138 -3.29 17.39 -8.90
C GLU A 138 -2.94 15.93 -9.14
N LEU A 139 -3.97 15.11 -9.38
CA LEU A 139 -3.83 13.69 -9.61
C LEU A 139 -4.21 13.39 -11.07
N LEU A 140 -3.24 12.91 -11.83
CA LEU A 140 -3.43 12.38 -13.17
C LEU A 140 -3.38 10.85 -13.09
N ASP A 141 -4.53 10.21 -13.35
CA ASP A 141 -4.57 8.76 -13.50
C ASP A 141 -4.05 8.37 -14.88
N LEU A 142 -2.93 7.65 -14.89
CA LEU A 142 -2.24 7.27 -16.11
C LEU A 142 -1.46 5.98 -15.86
N SER A 143 -1.61 5.00 -16.75
CA SER A 143 -0.74 3.84 -16.74
C SER A 143 0.58 4.16 -17.43
N LYS A 144 1.65 3.47 -17.01
CA LYS A 144 2.98 3.65 -17.63
C LYS A 144 2.98 3.27 -19.11
N ASP A 145 2.18 2.28 -19.49
CA ASP A 145 2.08 1.81 -20.87
C ASP A 145 1.28 2.79 -21.75
N ASP A 146 0.23 3.41 -21.21
CA ASP A 146 -0.53 4.44 -21.94
C ASP A 146 0.33 5.67 -22.22
N LEU A 147 1.16 6.12 -21.26
CA LEU A 147 2.10 7.21 -21.50
C LEU A 147 3.14 6.87 -22.57
N ARG A 148 3.57 5.60 -22.62
CA ARG A 148 4.50 5.15 -23.65
C ARG A 148 3.84 5.17 -25.03
N GLN A 149 2.62 4.64 -25.11
CA GLN A 149 1.84 4.64 -26.34
C GLN A 149 1.60 6.07 -26.84
N ASP A 150 1.26 7.00 -25.94
CA ASP A 150 1.08 8.43 -26.27
C ASP A 150 2.34 9.04 -26.92
N PHE A 151 3.53 8.73 -26.40
CA PHE A 151 4.79 9.19 -27.01
C PHE A 151 5.15 8.48 -28.31
N GLU A 152 4.69 7.24 -28.52
CA GLU A 152 4.91 6.50 -29.76
C GLU A 152 3.96 6.96 -30.87
N ASP A 153 2.72 7.32 -30.52
CA ASP A 153 1.70 7.81 -31.43
C ASP A 153 1.92 9.27 -31.83
N ALA A 154 2.47 10.09 -30.93
CA ALA A 154 2.78 11.48 -31.19
C ALA A 154 3.96 11.64 -32.19
N PRO A 155 3.77 12.32 -33.34
CA PRO A 155 4.87 12.54 -34.30
C PRO A 155 6.03 13.35 -33.71
N GLU A 156 5.70 14.28 -32.81
CA GLU A 156 6.63 15.13 -32.10
C GLU A 156 6.22 15.24 -30.63
N ILE A 157 7.19 15.45 -29.75
CA ILE A 157 6.96 15.52 -28.29
C ILE A 157 6.00 16.66 -27.91
N ILE A 158 6.04 17.78 -28.64
CA ILE A 158 5.14 18.92 -28.41
C ILE A 158 3.67 18.60 -28.69
N GLN A 159 3.38 17.48 -29.35
CA GLN A 159 2.03 17.00 -29.66
C GLN A 159 1.58 15.88 -28.72
N SER A 160 2.44 15.41 -27.81
CA SER A 160 2.11 14.39 -26.82
C SER A 160 1.07 14.90 -25.81
N GLY A 161 0.23 14.00 -25.30
CA GLY A 161 -0.78 14.32 -24.28
C GLY A 161 -0.16 14.93 -23.02
N LEU A 162 0.99 14.41 -22.57
CA LEU A 162 1.69 14.97 -21.40
C LEU A 162 2.15 16.41 -21.65
N TYR A 163 2.65 16.73 -22.84
CA TYR A 163 3.05 18.09 -23.20
C TYR A 163 1.85 19.05 -23.23
N LEU A 164 0.72 18.60 -23.78
CA LEU A 164 -0.50 19.40 -23.82
C LEU A 164 -1.00 19.74 -22.40
N GLN A 165 -1.01 18.76 -21.49
CA GLN A 165 -1.49 19.00 -20.12
C GLN A 165 -0.52 19.83 -19.28
N THR A 166 0.78 19.60 -19.40
CA THR A 166 1.76 20.25 -18.51
C THR A 166 2.27 21.58 -19.05
N TYR A 167 2.56 21.67 -20.34
CA TYR A 167 3.09 22.88 -20.97
C TYR A 167 1.98 23.77 -21.51
N VAL A 168 1.11 23.25 -22.38
CA VAL A 168 0.14 24.10 -23.09
C VAL A 168 -0.96 24.60 -22.16
N ALA A 169 -1.59 23.71 -21.39
CA ALA A 169 -2.70 24.07 -20.53
C ALA A 169 -2.30 25.00 -19.36
N GLU A 170 -1.11 24.82 -18.80
CA GLU A 170 -0.67 25.55 -17.60
C GLU A 170 0.45 26.56 -17.87
N TYR A 171 1.58 26.13 -18.43
CA TYR A 171 2.77 26.97 -18.55
C TYR A 171 2.65 28.08 -19.62
N ASP A 172 2.12 27.74 -20.81
CA ASP A 172 1.99 28.66 -21.95
C ASP A 172 0.66 29.45 -21.94
N THR A 173 -0.32 28.99 -21.17
CA THR A 173 -1.63 29.66 -21.08
C THR A 173 -1.58 30.86 -20.13
N PRO A 174 -1.94 32.08 -20.58
CA PRO A 174 -1.99 33.25 -19.70
C PRO A 174 -2.94 33.06 -18.52
N GLY A 175 -2.38 33.14 -17.29
CA GLY A 175 -3.13 32.95 -16.06
C GLY A 175 -3.25 31.49 -15.59
N GLY A 176 -2.57 30.55 -16.27
CA GLY A 176 -2.38 29.18 -15.79
C GLY A 176 -1.47 29.12 -14.57
N GLU A 177 -1.42 27.94 -13.94
CA GLU A 177 -0.61 27.68 -12.75
C GLU A 177 0.46 26.63 -13.08
N PRO A 178 1.70 27.05 -13.42
CA PRO A 178 2.77 26.13 -13.80
C PRO A 178 3.01 25.01 -12.79
N ILE A 179 3.09 23.78 -13.29
CA ILE A 179 3.35 22.60 -12.47
C ILE A 179 4.80 22.63 -11.98
N ALA A 180 4.98 22.64 -10.66
CA ALA A 180 6.30 22.77 -10.05
C ALA A 180 7.16 21.49 -10.16
N ALA A 181 6.53 20.31 -10.08
CA ALA A 181 7.20 19.02 -10.21
C ALA A 181 6.17 17.93 -10.54
N LEU A 182 6.57 16.96 -11.35
CA LEU A 182 5.76 15.78 -11.66
C LEU A 182 6.25 14.60 -10.80
N ILE A 183 5.37 14.06 -9.95
CA ILE A 183 5.69 12.95 -9.06
C ILE A 183 5.05 11.68 -9.60
N SER A 184 5.87 10.70 -9.96
CA SER A 184 5.39 9.39 -10.39
C SER A 184 5.49 8.36 -9.28
N ALA A 185 4.52 7.46 -9.27
CA ALA A 185 4.53 6.27 -8.41
C ALA A 185 5.15 5.04 -9.11
N TRP A 186 5.61 5.20 -10.35
CA TRP A 186 6.18 4.10 -11.12
C TRP A 186 7.61 3.81 -10.73
N GLU A 187 7.97 2.55 -10.91
CA GLU A 187 9.36 2.12 -10.89
C GLU A 187 9.87 1.98 -12.30
N PHE A 188 11.03 2.57 -12.54
CA PHE A 188 11.77 2.43 -13.77
C PHE A 188 12.82 1.33 -13.63
N ASP A 189 13.02 0.61 -14.73
CA ASP A 189 14.07 -0.38 -14.91
C ASP A 189 15.12 0.10 -15.93
N ALA A 190 16.16 -0.71 -16.14
CA ALA A 190 17.23 -0.42 -17.10
C ALA A 190 16.90 -0.92 -18.52
N SER A 191 15.64 -1.27 -18.80
CA SER A 191 15.23 -1.71 -20.13
C SER A 191 15.33 -0.56 -21.13
N ALA A 192 15.49 -0.93 -22.40
CA ALA A 192 15.48 0.05 -23.49
C ALA A 192 14.21 0.89 -23.55
N GLN A 193 13.10 0.30 -23.13
CA GLN A 193 11.78 0.91 -23.17
C GLN A 193 11.63 1.98 -22.09
N ASP A 194 12.03 1.68 -20.86
CA ASP A 194 11.99 2.64 -19.75
C ASP A 194 12.98 3.78 -19.94
N VAL A 195 14.18 3.50 -20.45
CA VAL A 195 15.16 4.56 -20.75
C VAL A 195 14.66 5.47 -21.87
N ALA A 196 13.95 4.92 -22.87
CA ALA A 196 13.33 5.73 -23.92
C ALA A 196 12.18 6.59 -23.37
N LEU A 197 11.35 6.02 -22.48
CA LEU A 197 10.30 6.75 -21.78
C LEU A 197 10.88 7.90 -20.95
N LEU A 198 11.90 7.63 -20.11
CA LEU A 198 12.59 8.66 -19.33
C LEU A 198 13.16 9.76 -20.20
N LYS A 199 13.72 9.41 -21.37
CA LYS A 199 14.21 10.39 -22.34
C LYS A 199 13.10 11.29 -22.89
N ASN A 200 11.94 10.73 -23.24
CA ASN A 200 10.81 11.53 -23.72
C ASN A 200 10.23 12.42 -22.61
N ILE A 201 10.05 11.88 -21.40
CA ILE A 201 9.63 12.64 -20.22
C ILE A 201 10.62 13.79 -19.94
N SER A 202 11.93 13.53 -20.01
CA SER A 202 12.95 14.54 -19.74
C SER A 202 12.87 15.76 -20.66
N ARG A 203 12.46 15.55 -21.91
CA ARG A 203 12.27 16.62 -22.89
C ARG A 203 11.04 17.46 -22.59
N VAL A 204 9.92 16.81 -22.24
CA VAL A 204 8.70 17.53 -21.79
C VAL A 204 8.99 18.32 -20.51
N ALA A 205 9.66 17.69 -19.55
CA ALA A 205 10.08 18.29 -18.29
C ALA A 205 11.02 19.50 -18.50
N ALA A 206 11.94 19.40 -19.46
CA ALA A 206 12.84 20.49 -19.83
C ALA A 206 12.09 21.68 -20.46
N SER A 207 11.11 21.42 -21.33
CA SER A 207 10.26 22.46 -21.93
C SER A 207 9.41 23.18 -20.88
N ALA A 208 8.80 22.46 -19.94
CA ALA A 208 7.91 23.01 -18.92
C ALA A 208 8.64 23.50 -17.65
N HIS A 209 9.97 23.39 -17.58
CA HIS A 209 10.78 23.67 -16.39
C HIS A 209 10.30 22.94 -15.12
N MET A 210 9.85 21.70 -15.29
CA MET A 210 9.18 20.90 -14.27
C MET A 210 9.98 19.61 -14.06
N PRO A 211 10.77 19.47 -12.98
CA PRO A 211 11.45 18.22 -12.70
C PRO A 211 10.47 17.06 -12.50
N PHE A 212 10.81 15.91 -13.07
CA PHE A 212 10.12 14.65 -12.89
C PHE A 212 10.83 13.80 -11.85
N ILE A 213 10.09 13.40 -10.82
CA ILE A 213 10.57 12.52 -9.76
C ILE A 213 9.90 11.15 -9.93
N GLY A 214 10.71 10.15 -10.23
CA GLY A 214 10.30 8.74 -10.23
C GLY A 214 11.14 7.92 -9.28
N SER A 215 10.94 6.61 -9.27
CA SER A 215 11.77 5.69 -8.47
C SER A 215 12.39 4.59 -9.32
N VAL A 216 13.41 3.96 -8.75
CA VAL A 216 14.00 2.74 -9.30
C VAL A 216 13.88 1.61 -8.30
N GLY A 217 13.47 0.45 -8.81
CA GLY A 217 13.40 -0.79 -8.05
C GLY A 217 14.65 -1.66 -8.23
N PRO A 218 14.70 -2.84 -7.60
CA PRO A 218 15.83 -3.77 -7.74
C PRO A 218 16.02 -4.27 -9.18
N ALA A 219 14.92 -4.36 -9.96
CA ALA A 219 14.95 -4.73 -11.37
C ALA A 219 15.83 -3.79 -12.22
N PHE A 220 15.93 -2.51 -11.85
CA PHE A 220 16.83 -1.56 -12.50
C PHE A 220 18.29 -2.01 -12.43
N PHE A 221 18.69 -2.58 -11.30
CA PHE A 221 20.03 -3.10 -11.06
C PHE A 221 20.21 -4.55 -11.51
N ARG A 222 19.19 -5.15 -12.13
CA ARG A 222 19.10 -6.58 -12.50
C ARG A 222 19.23 -7.50 -11.29
N LYS A 223 18.55 -7.11 -10.21
CA LYS A 223 18.44 -7.83 -8.94
C LYS A 223 16.98 -8.09 -8.61
N ASP A 224 16.73 -9.14 -7.84
CA ASP A 224 15.36 -9.47 -7.42
C ASP A 224 14.98 -8.69 -6.15
N THR A 225 15.96 -8.40 -5.29
CA THR A 225 15.75 -7.71 -4.01
C THR A 225 16.65 -6.50 -3.85
N MET A 226 16.17 -5.53 -3.08
CA MET A 226 16.93 -4.32 -2.77
C MET A 226 18.12 -4.59 -1.83
N GLU A 227 18.09 -5.69 -1.08
CA GLU A 227 19.22 -6.17 -0.28
C GLU A 227 20.41 -6.57 -1.15
N GLU A 228 20.15 -7.24 -2.27
CA GLU A 228 21.19 -7.58 -3.24
C GLU A 228 21.79 -6.35 -3.91
N VAL A 229 20.98 -5.31 -4.12
CA VAL A 229 21.47 -4.02 -4.66
C VAL A 229 22.44 -3.38 -3.69
N ALA A 230 22.11 -3.33 -2.39
CA ALA A 230 23.03 -2.82 -1.37
C ALA A 230 24.30 -3.68 -1.22
N ALA A 231 24.23 -4.97 -1.55
CA ALA A 231 25.35 -5.90 -1.50
C ALA A 231 26.32 -5.78 -2.71
N ILE A 232 25.99 -5.03 -3.76
CA ILE A 232 26.87 -4.82 -4.92
C ILE A 232 28.15 -4.12 -4.44
N LYS A 233 29.31 -4.79 -4.51
CA LYS A 233 30.58 -4.23 -3.98
C LYS A 233 31.04 -2.98 -4.70
N ASP A 234 30.99 -2.99 -6.03
CA ASP A 234 31.41 -1.88 -6.88
C ASP A 234 30.29 -1.55 -7.85
N ILE A 235 29.58 -0.47 -7.52
CA ILE A 235 28.44 -0.03 -8.30
C ILE A 235 28.84 0.76 -9.55
N GLY A 236 29.99 1.44 -9.52
CA GLY A 236 30.53 2.13 -10.70
C GLY A 236 30.77 1.15 -11.83
N ASN A 237 31.55 0.10 -11.56
CA ASN A 237 31.82 -0.98 -12.52
C ASN A 237 30.55 -1.75 -12.93
N HIS A 238 29.54 -1.81 -12.07
CA HIS A 238 28.24 -2.42 -12.42
C HIS A 238 27.53 -1.64 -13.54
N PHE A 239 27.64 -0.31 -13.54
CA PHE A 239 27.04 0.56 -14.57
C PHE A 239 27.87 0.68 -15.85
N GLU A 240 29.11 0.21 -15.87
CA GLU A 240 29.93 0.16 -17.10
C GLU A 240 29.59 -1.01 -18.02
N ARG A 241 28.74 -1.94 -17.55
CA ARG A 241 28.35 -3.12 -18.34
C ARG A 241 27.51 -2.73 -19.55
N ALA A 242 27.55 -3.59 -20.58
CA ALA A 242 26.88 -3.36 -21.86
C ALA A 242 25.38 -3.08 -21.72
N GLU A 243 24.76 -3.59 -20.66
CA GLU A 243 23.32 -3.49 -20.49
C GLU A 243 22.86 -2.08 -20.08
N TYR A 244 23.78 -1.26 -19.56
CA TYR A 244 23.52 0.13 -19.21
C TYR A 244 23.98 1.12 -20.28
N ILE A 245 24.36 0.68 -21.49
CA ILE A 245 24.79 1.58 -22.58
C ILE A 245 23.74 2.66 -22.87
N LYS A 246 22.46 2.27 -22.96
CA LYS A 246 21.35 3.22 -23.20
C LYS A 246 21.15 4.17 -22.02
N TRP A 247 21.23 3.65 -20.80
CA TRP A 247 21.13 4.43 -19.58
C TRP A 247 22.24 5.48 -19.48
N ASN A 248 23.49 5.07 -19.69
CA ASN A 248 24.63 5.98 -19.69
C ASN A 248 24.52 7.04 -20.80
N ALA A 249 24.11 6.65 -22.00
CA ALA A 249 23.85 7.59 -23.09
C ALA A 249 22.75 8.60 -22.75
N PHE A 250 21.71 8.19 -22.01
CA PHE A 250 20.68 9.11 -21.51
C PHE A 250 21.25 10.09 -20.47
N ARG A 251 22.06 9.63 -19.52
CA ARG A 251 22.67 10.50 -18.50
C ARG A 251 23.60 11.59 -19.05
N GLU A 252 24.20 11.37 -20.22
CA GLU A 252 25.05 12.35 -20.91
C GLU A 252 24.21 13.43 -21.65
N THR A 253 22.88 13.28 -21.72
CA THR A 253 22.01 14.31 -22.33
C THR A 253 21.78 15.50 -21.41
N ASP A 254 21.49 16.67 -21.98
CA ASP A 254 21.24 17.87 -21.18
C ASP A 254 19.92 17.79 -20.40
N ASP A 255 18.90 17.22 -21.05
CA ASP A 255 17.54 17.09 -20.52
C ASP A 255 17.47 16.18 -19.27
N ALA A 256 18.41 15.26 -19.09
CA ALA A 256 18.48 14.34 -17.96
C ALA A 256 18.56 15.05 -16.59
N ARG A 257 18.89 16.35 -16.56
CA ARG A 257 18.89 17.18 -15.34
C ARG A 257 17.52 17.34 -14.70
N TYR A 258 16.46 17.19 -15.50
CA TYR A 258 15.08 17.30 -15.03
C TYR A 258 14.54 15.98 -14.48
N ILE A 259 15.31 14.89 -14.54
CA ILE A 259 14.88 13.60 -13.98
C ILE A 259 15.60 13.33 -12.66
N GLY A 260 14.82 13.08 -11.60
CA GLY A 260 15.27 12.57 -10.32
C GLY A 260 14.72 11.16 -10.08
N LEU A 261 15.59 10.20 -9.73
CA LEU A 261 15.19 8.82 -9.46
C LEU A 261 15.49 8.46 -8.01
N VAL A 262 14.45 8.25 -7.21
CA VAL A 262 14.57 7.94 -5.79
C VAL A 262 14.63 6.42 -5.52
N MET A 263 15.28 6.05 -4.42
CA MET A 263 15.38 4.67 -3.95
C MET A 263 15.79 4.64 -2.47
N PRO A 264 15.56 3.57 -1.69
CA PRO A 264 14.63 2.47 -1.93
C PRO A 264 13.20 2.85 -1.52
N ARG A 265 12.26 1.89 -1.56
CA ARG A 265 10.89 2.12 -1.04
C ARG A 265 10.87 2.27 0.48
N VAL A 266 9.79 2.88 0.99
CA VAL A 266 9.54 3.11 2.42
C VAL A 266 8.30 2.39 2.91
N LEU A 267 8.25 2.07 4.19
CA LEU A 267 7.11 1.40 4.79
C LEU A 267 5.88 2.34 4.80
N GLY A 268 4.80 1.91 4.17
CA GLY A 268 3.57 2.70 4.03
C GLY A 268 2.64 2.65 5.24
N ARG A 269 2.64 1.54 5.96
CA ARG A 269 1.86 1.36 7.19
C ARG A 269 2.50 0.36 8.14
N LEU A 270 2.12 0.45 9.42
CA LEU A 270 2.36 -0.64 10.36
C LEU A 270 1.46 -1.84 10.02
N PRO A 271 1.96 -3.07 10.21
CA PRO A 271 1.13 -4.27 10.20
C PRO A 271 0.03 -4.19 11.27
N TYR A 272 -1.12 -4.76 10.98
CA TYR A 272 -2.22 -4.83 11.95
C TYR A 272 -1.90 -5.81 13.07
N GLY A 273 -2.26 -5.43 14.28
CA GLY A 273 -2.01 -6.24 15.47
C GLY A 273 -2.44 -5.51 16.74
N PRO A 274 -2.64 -6.26 17.84
CA PRO A 274 -3.09 -5.70 19.12
C PRO A 274 -2.06 -4.72 19.71
N ASP A 275 -0.77 -4.98 19.48
CA ASP A 275 0.33 -4.15 19.99
C ASP A 275 0.66 -2.94 19.08
N THR A 276 0.17 -2.96 17.83
CA THR A 276 0.46 -1.95 16.81
C THR A 276 -0.80 -1.14 16.48
N VAL A 277 -1.58 -1.61 15.50
CA VAL A 277 -2.80 -0.97 15.00
C VAL A 277 -3.95 -1.96 15.19
N PRO A 278 -4.71 -1.86 16.30
CA PRO A 278 -5.78 -2.81 16.59
C PRO A 278 -7.00 -2.55 15.69
N VAL A 279 -7.63 -3.63 15.24
CA VAL A 279 -8.91 -3.60 14.54
C VAL A 279 -10.05 -3.70 15.55
N ARG A 280 -11.13 -2.93 15.36
CA ARG A 280 -12.24 -2.88 16.33
C ARG A 280 -13.17 -4.10 16.26
N SER A 281 -13.32 -4.69 15.09
CA SER A 281 -14.36 -5.70 14.83
C SER A 281 -13.96 -7.11 15.29
N PHE A 282 -12.68 -7.48 15.17
CA PHE A 282 -12.17 -8.78 15.56
C PHE A 282 -10.66 -8.68 15.83
N ASN A 283 -10.07 -9.70 16.48
CA ASN A 283 -8.65 -9.70 16.81
C ASN A 283 -7.80 -10.09 15.59
N TYR A 284 -7.55 -9.11 14.72
CA TYR A 284 -6.72 -9.31 13.54
C TYR A 284 -5.23 -9.16 13.88
N VAL A 285 -4.46 -10.21 13.58
CA VAL A 285 -3.00 -10.21 13.66
C VAL A 285 -2.44 -10.53 12.28
N GLU A 286 -1.88 -9.54 11.61
CA GLU A 286 -1.35 -9.70 10.26
C GLU A 286 -0.01 -10.45 10.28
N GLU A 287 0.08 -11.55 9.52
CA GLU A 287 1.25 -12.42 9.54
C GLU A 287 2.39 -11.91 8.65
N VAL A 288 3.05 -10.82 9.06
CA VAL A 288 4.24 -10.26 8.37
C VAL A 288 5.57 -10.80 8.89
N LYS A 289 5.55 -11.64 9.93
CA LYS A 289 6.75 -12.15 10.57
C LYS A 289 7.44 -13.15 9.62
N GLY A 290 8.73 -12.93 9.34
CA GLY A 290 9.52 -13.82 8.51
C GLY A 290 10.60 -13.09 7.71
N PRO A 291 11.40 -13.84 6.92
CA PRO A 291 12.38 -13.27 6.00
C PRO A 291 11.71 -12.62 4.77
N ASP A 292 10.43 -12.91 4.52
CA ASP A 292 9.73 -12.40 3.35
C ASP A 292 9.34 -10.93 3.54
N HIS A 293 10.05 -10.06 2.84
CA HIS A 293 9.84 -8.62 2.90
C HIS A 293 8.61 -8.19 2.10
N HIS A 294 8.08 -9.01 1.19
CA HIS A 294 6.96 -8.63 0.33
C HIS A 294 5.62 -8.56 1.06
N LYS A 295 5.51 -9.18 2.24
CA LYS A 295 4.31 -9.09 3.08
C LYS A 295 4.09 -7.68 3.65
N TYR A 296 5.15 -6.89 3.78
CA TYR A 296 5.03 -5.49 4.20
C TYR A 296 4.52 -4.63 3.04
N LEU A 297 3.71 -3.62 3.38
CA LEU A 297 3.25 -2.66 2.39
C LEU A 297 4.31 -1.58 2.13
N TRP A 298 5.09 -1.80 1.08
CA TRP A 298 6.09 -0.82 0.62
C TRP A 298 5.45 0.23 -0.28
N THR A 299 5.77 1.48 0.00
CA THR A 299 5.30 2.66 -0.73
C THR A 299 6.47 3.34 -1.42
N ASN A 300 6.20 3.93 -2.59
CA ASN A 300 7.20 4.64 -3.35
C ASN A 300 7.78 5.82 -2.54
N ALA A 301 9.11 5.92 -2.46
CA ALA A 301 9.77 7.02 -1.77
C ALA A 301 9.61 8.37 -2.51
N SER A 302 9.09 8.38 -3.74
CA SER A 302 8.86 9.62 -4.51
C SER A 302 7.86 10.52 -3.79
N PHE A 303 6.85 9.94 -3.14
CA PHE A 303 5.91 10.66 -2.27
C PHE A 303 6.59 11.27 -1.04
N ALA A 304 7.54 10.56 -0.43
CA ALA A 304 8.29 11.08 0.71
C ALA A 304 9.22 12.23 0.29
N PHE A 305 9.83 12.13 -0.88
CA PHE A 305 10.63 13.22 -1.47
C PHE A 305 9.76 14.43 -1.82
N ALA A 306 8.59 14.22 -2.43
CA ALA A 306 7.61 15.26 -2.71
C ALA A 306 7.15 15.99 -1.45
N ALA A 307 6.91 15.27 -0.35
CA ALA A 307 6.56 15.87 0.94
C ALA A 307 7.67 16.81 1.45
N ASN A 308 8.94 16.46 1.24
CA ASN A 308 10.07 17.36 1.58
C ASN A 308 10.10 18.60 0.67
N MET A 309 9.81 18.46 -0.63
CA MET A 309 9.70 19.59 -1.56
C MET A 309 8.60 20.56 -1.12
N VAL A 310 7.41 20.04 -0.83
CA VAL A 310 6.27 20.81 -0.32
C VAL A 310 6.63 21.50 0.99
N ARG A 311 7.25 20.79 1.95
CA ARG A 311 7.67 21.38 3.22
C ARG A 311 8.67 22.51 3.03
N SER A 312 9.64 22.36 2.13
CA SER A 312 10.60 23.42 1.79
C SER A 312 9.89 24.64 1.24
N PHE A 313 8.96 24.44 0.30
CA PHE A 313 8.17 25.53 -0.27
C PHE A 313 7.32 26.26 0.78
N VAL A 314 6.61 25.52 1.63
CA VAL A 314 5.77 26.10 2.70
C VAL A 314 6.60 26.91 3.69
N THR A 315 7.82 26.46 4.00
CA THR A 315 8.68 27.11 5.01
C THR A 315 9.41 28.33 4.42
N ASN A 316 9.94 28.20 3.21
CA ASN A 316 10.89 29.18 2.65
C ASN A 316 10.35 29.93 1.42
N GLY A 317 9.22 29.52 0.86
CA GLY A 317 8.73 29.96 -0.46
C GLY A 317 9.46 29.32 -1.65
N TRP A 318 10.47 28.48 -1.39
CA TRP A 318 11.34 27.87 -2.41
C TRP A 318 11.68 26.41 -2.07
N CYS A 319 11.82 25.57 -3.09
CA CYS A 319 12.19 24.15 -2.96
C CYS A 319 13.72 23.93 -2.86
N VAL A 320 14.42 24.66 -1.99
CA VAL A 320 15.88 24.59 -1.84
C VAL A 320 16.33 23.66 -0.71
N GLN A 321 15.52 23.51 0.35
CA GLN A 321 15.83 22.72 1.53
C GLN A 321 15.15 21.35 1.44
N ILE A 322 15.67 20.51 0.54
CA ILE A 322 15.12 19.18 0.24
C ILE A 322 16.12 18.05 0.48
N ARG A 323 17.31 18.37 0.99
CA ARG A 323 18.42 17.43 1.18
C ARG A 323 19.16 17.71 2.49
N GLY A 324 19.78 16.67 3.04
CA GLY A 324 20.53 16.72 4.29
C GLY A 324 19.64 16.67 5.53
N PRO A 325 20.14 16.11 6.65
CA PRO A 325 19.31 15.79 7.83
C PRO A 325 18.74 17.02 8.51
N GLN A 326 19.47 18.13 8.50
CA GLN A 326 19.04 19.41 9.09
C GLN A 326 18.59 20.44 8.06
N ALA A 327 18.78 20.16 6.77
CA ALA A 327 18.49 21.07 5.65
C ALA A 327 17.25 20.63 4.86
N GLY A 328 16.30 19.99 5.55
CA GLY A 328 14.97 19.66 5.01
C GLY A 328 14.90 18.36 4.19
N GLY A 329 15.95 17.54 4.17
CA GLY A 329 15.94 16.20 3.58
C GLY A 329 15.42 15.08 4.49
N ALA A 330 15.19 15.36 5.78
CA ALA A 330 14.72 14.37 6.74
C ALA A 330 13.24 14.01 6.53
N VAL A 331 12.97 12.73 6.31
CA VAL A 331 11.64 12.11 6.30
C VAL A 331 11.35 11.61 7.70
N GLN A 332 10.45 12.32 8.39
CA GLN A 332 10.04 12.02 9.76
C GLN A 332 8.77 11.15 9.79
N ASP A 333 8.52 10.57 10.96
CA ASP A 333 7.33 9.76 11.27
C ASP A 333 7.16 8.57 10.33
N LEU A 334 8.27 7.86 10.07
CA LEU A 334 8.19 6.61 9.34
C LEU A 334 7.68 5.49 10.26
N PRO A 335 6.78 4.62 9.77
CA PRO A 335 6.31 3.46 10.54
C PRO A 335 7.47 2.56 10.96
N ILE A 336 7.60 2.26 12.25
CA ILE A 336 8.59 1.33 12.79
C ILE A 336 7.88 0.14 13.43
N HIS A 337 8.05 -1.05 12.84
CA HIS A 337 7.47 -2.28 13.37
C HIS A 337 8.49 -2.97 14.29
N LEU A 338 8.11 -3.18 15.56
CA LEU A 338 8.86 -3.97 16.53
C LEU A 338 8.30 -5.38 16.55
N TYR A 339 9.16 -6.38 16.39
CA TYR A 339 8.74 -7.77 16.45
C TYR A 339 9.73 -8.62 17.24
N ASP A 340 9.20 -9.60 17.97
CA ASP A 340 9.99 -10.53 18.77
C ASP A 340 10.36 -11.77 17.94
N LEU A 341 11.65 -12.11 17.94
CA LEU A 341 12.23 -13.31 17.32
C LEU A 341 12.68 -14.34 18.37
N GLY A 342 12.23 -14.24 19.61
CA GLY A 342 12.62 -15.11 20.73
C GLY A 342 14.01 -14.81 21.32
N THR A 343 14.74 -13.86 20.73
CA THR A 343 16.02 -13.32 21.24
C THR A 343 15.90 -11.88 21.73
N GLY A 344 14.67 -11.37 21.80
CA GLY A 344 14.34 -9.99 22.12
C GLY A 344 13.68 -9.25 20.95
N ASN A 345 13.20 -8.04 21.25
CA ASN A 345 12.55 -7.18 20.27
C ASN A 345 13.56 -6.67 19.23
N GLN A 346 13.33 -7.01 17.97
CA GLN A 346 14.06 -6.47 16.83
C GLN A 346 13.21 -5.44 16.11
N VAL A 347 13.89 -4.45 15.53
CA VAL A 347 13.27 -3.36 14.80
C VAL A 347 13.29 -3.69 13.31
N LYS A 348 12.11 -3.75 12.68
CA LYS A 348 12.03 -3.72 11.22
C LYS A 348 12.39 -2.32 10.74
N ILE A 349 13.40 -2.24 9.88
CA ILE A 349 13.78 -0.96 9.26
C ILE A 349 12.63 -0.42 8.39
N PRO A 350 12.37 0.89 8.42
CA PRO A 350 11.29 1.52 7.66
C PRO A 350 11.61 1.73 6.18
N SER A 351 12.84 1.47 5.75
CA SER A 351 13.26 1.37 4.35
C SER A 351 13.49 -0.09 3.98
N GLU A 352 13.34 -0.48 2.71
CA GLU A 352 13.56 -1.87 2.29
C GLU A 352 14.97 -2.38 2.64
N VAL A 353 15.95 -1.50 2.54
CA VAL A 353 17.35 -1.77 2.89
C VAL A 353 17.95 -0.57 3.61
N MET A 354 18.98 -0.83 4.41
CA MET A 354 19.82 0.22 4.99
C MET A 354 20.93 0.58 4.01
N ILE A 355 20.96 1.84 3.55
CA ILE A 355 22.04 2.38 2.72
C ILE A 355 22.95 3.25 3.61
N PRO A 356 24.19 2.81 3.91
CA PRO A 356 25.17 3.63 4.63
C PRO A 356 25.53 4.90 3.85
N GLU A 357 25.98 5.95 4.54
CA GLU A 357 26.35 7.24 3.92
C GLU A 357 27.44 7.10 2.83
N THR A 358 28.40 6.19 2.99
CA THR A 358 29.41 5.94 1.95
C THR A 358 28.79 5.40 0.66
N ARG A 359 27.79 4.53 0.76
CA ARG A 359 27.06 3.98 -0.38
C ARG A 359 26.10 4.99 -0.97
N GLU A 360 25.42 5.76 -0.13
CA GLU A 360 24.58 6.89 -0.52
C GLU A 360 25.33 7.77 -1.52
N PHE A 361 26.57 8.14 -1.20
CA PHE A 361 27.41 8.96 -2.07
C PHE A 361 27.75 8.28 -3.41
N GLU A 362 28.02 6.96 -3.42
CA GLU A 362 28.23 6.20 -4.66
C GLU A 362 27.00 6.22 -5.56
N PHE A 363 25.81 5.96 -5.01
CA PHE A 363 24.53 6.03 -5.73
C PHE A 363 24.24 7.46 -6.22
N ALA A 364 24.52 8.47 -5.40
CA ALA A 364 24.32 9.87 -5.73
C ALA A 364 25.17 10.32 -6.93
N ASN A 365 26.43 9.87 -7.01
CA ASN A 365 27.31 10.14 -8.16
C ASN A 365 26.83 9.45 -9.45
N LEU A 366 26.04 8.39 -9.30
CA LEU A 366 25.41 7.68 -10.40
C LEU A 366 24.03 8.25 -10.78
N GLY A 367 23.62 9.35 -10.15
CA GLY A 367 22.41 10.08 -10.52
C GLY A 367 21.13 9.54 -9.88
N PHE A 368 21.25 8.87 -8.73
CA PHE A 368 20.12 8.46 -7.90
C PHE A 368 19.96 9.38 -6.69
N ILE A 369 18.76 9.36 -6.11
CA ILE A 369 18.38 10.08 -4.90
C ILE A 369 18.09 9.02 -3.80
N PRO A 370 19.15 8.49 -3.16
CA PRO A 370 19.02 7.48 -2.13
C PRO A 370 18.43 8.04 -0.82
N LEU A 371 17.53 7.28 -0.22
CA LEU A 371 16.99 7.50 1.12
C LEU A 371 17.74 6.59 2.10
N SER A 372 18.47 7.21 3.01
CA SER A 372 19.24 6.51 4.03
C SER A 372 18.54 6.57 5.38
N TYR A 373 18.25 5.40 5.95
CA TYR A 373 17.67 5.28 7.29
C TYR A 373 18.72 5.43 8.38
N TYR A 374 18.44 6.26 9.38
CA TYR A 374 19.31 6.41 10.55
C TYR A 374 19.01 5.31 11.57
N LYS A 375 19.99 4.44 11.80
CA LYS A 375 19.87 3.35 12.78
C LYS A 375 19.54 3.92 14.18
N ASN A 376 18.54 3.33 14.83
CA ASN A 376 18.03 3.73 16.15
C ASN A 376 17.42 5.14 16.21
N ARG A 377 16.96 5.68 15.07
CA ARG A 377 16.19 6.92 14.99
C ARG A 377 14.89 6.66 14.25
N ASP A 378 13.94 7.54 14.43
CA ASP A 378 12.60 7.54 13.83
C ASP A 378 12.51 8.26 12.47
N TYR A 379 13.66 8.57 11.86
CA TYR A 379 13.72 9.29 10.60
C TYR A 379 14.68 8.65 9.60
N ALA A 380 14.38 8.87 8.32
CA ALA A 380 15.30 8.64 7.21
C ALA A 380 15.67 9.99 6.56
N CYS A 381 16.71 10.02 5.74
CA CYS A 381 17.19 11.25 5.14
C CYS A 381 17.62 11.05 3.68
N PHE A 382 17.17 11.95 2.82
CA PHE A 382 17.81 12.17 1.52
C PHE A 382 19.00 13.10 1.74
N PHE A 383 20.23 12.59 1.61
CA PHE A 383 21.44 13.40 1.82
C PHE A 383 21.79 14.21 0.58
N SER A 384 21.67 13.57 -0.58
CA SER A 384 21.81 14.18 -1.89
C SER A 384 20.46 14.21 -2.61
N ALA A 385 20.37 15.09 -3.61
CA ALA A 385 19.22 15.20 -4.51
C ALA A 385 19.75 15.42 -5.93
N ASN A 386 20.65 14.55 -6.37
CA ASN A 386 21.28 14.64 -7.68
C ASN A 386 20.30 14.15 -8.75
N SER A 387 20.21 14.90 -9.85
CA SER A 387 19.52 14.43 -11.04
C SER A 387 20.26 13.26 -11.69
N THR A 388 19.61 12.59 -12.63
CA THR A 388 20.23 11.50 -13.39
C THR A 388 21.38 11.98 -14.29
N GLN A 389 21.40 13.26 -14.68
CA GLN A 389 22.46 13.84 -15.50
C GLN A 389 23.83 13.60 -14.87
N LYS A 390 24.77 13.13 -15.69
CA LYS A 390 26.18 13.06 -15.31
C LYS A 390 26.81 14.45 -15.53
N PRO A 391 27.44 15.05 -14.50
CA PRO A 391 28.10 16.33 -14.65
C PRO A 391 29.27 16.23 -15.66
N ALA A 392 29.41 17.28 -16.48
CA ALA A 392 30.42 17.39 -17.53
C ALA A 392 31.84 17.62 -16.99
#